data_AF-A0A9X7TYQ4-F1
#
_entry.id   AF-A0A9X7TYQ4-F1
#
_cell.length_a   1.000
_cell.length_b   1.000
_cell.length_c   1.000
_cell.angle_alpha   90.00
_cell.angle_beta   90.00
_cell.angle_gamma   90.00
#
_symmetry.space_group_name_H-M   'P 1'
#
loop_
_entity.id
_entity.type
_entity.pdbx_description
1 polymer ?
#
loop_
_entity_poly.entity_id
_entity_poly.type
_entity_poly.pdbx_seq_one_letter_code
_entity_poly.pdbx_strand_id
1 'polypeptide(L)'
;MAGRIPEQFIDEVRNSIDIVDVISQYVSLEKKGKDYLGLCPFHQEKTPSFTVNEGKQFFKCFGCGKGGNVFKFLMYQDHLTFPESVRKVAELAHLHMPDGYGEAVKPISPLKKMYRQATEFYQHILLTTKVGERALEYAQKRELTNDLLEHFKVGYAPDNDTILLTYLRQEGYTDAELRESGLFVESQDGQLFDRFRDRLMFPLGDESGYTVGFSGRRISNDKTIAKYMNSPETKIFNKSKLLFHFAEAKKAARSEKHLVLYEGYMDVIAAYKAGIQSGVASMGTSLTTEQVYMLRRITPNILINYDGDPPGIHAAERATKLFGQVQGFNLGIIVLPENLDPDEYVKKYGVEKYQAEVAGALSSMDFLLERLANQYNLHNDREKLGYITASVQMIAGLNDPVAADLYLDKLARQTGVTRESLKVTFVRERRKLQRAKNHQQAYQAPKSLPIDQPSEPKEEQAGTDLEIRNPALDRLLYLFIHSDEARDYLLSQQFLFPDERYAKLAEFWLKYHQTHEGAEVTGFIDFIPEELQGIIINMEMISMPPDYSKRELDDQLRALEKSKIDQQLNDLLNQLKDAQRKQDNSLELEIAQKVIALRRKKF
;
A
#
# COMPACT_ATOMS: atom_id res chain seq x y z
N MET A 1 6.84 12.88 -3.91
CA MET A 1 8.21 12.70 -4.44
C MET A 1 8.26 13.14 -5.91
N ALA A 2 7.92 14.39 -6.21
CA ALA A 2 7.88 14.95 -7.56
C ALA A 2 8.99 16.02 -7.75
N GLY A 3 10.21 15.70 -7.32
CA GLY A 3 11.32 16.69 -7.28
C GLY A 3 12.66 16.14 -7.75
N ARG A 4 12.66 15.20 -8.71
CA ARG A 4 13.88 14.54 -9.20
C ARG A 4 13.98 14.40 -10.72
N ILE A 5 13.18 15.11 -11.50
CA ILE A 5 13.41 15.23 -12.95
C ILE A 5 13.03 16.67 -13.29
N PRO A 6 13.86 17.44 -14.03
CA PRO A 6 13.50 18.79 -14.43
C PRO A 6 12.17 18.76 -15.18
N GLU A 7 11.23 19.62 -14.79
CA GLU A 7 9.87 19.65 -15.35
C GLU A 7 9.90 19.87 -16.87
N GLN A 8 10.78 20.77 -17.33
CA GLN A 8 11.05 20.99 -18.75
C GLN A 8 11.44 19.71 -19.51
N PHE A 9 12.20 18.81 -18.87
CA PHE A 9 12.59 17.54 -19.49
C PHE A 9 11.43 16.53 -19.49
N ILE A 10 10.59 16.53 -18.45
CA ILE A 10 9.37 15.70 -18.45
C ILE A 10 8.46 16.11 -19.59
N ASP A 11 8.28 17.41 -19.80
CA ASP A 11 7.47 17.97 -20.88
C ASP A 11 8.08 17.66 -22.26
N GLU A 12 9.39 17.81 -22.42
CA GLU A 12 10.12 17.41 -23.63
C GLU A 12 9.89 15.93 -23.96
N VAL A 13 10.07 15.05 -22.97
CA VAL A 13 9.83 13.61 -23.14
C VAL A 13 8.37 13.32 -23.47
N ARG A 14 7.41 13.97 -22.81
CA ARG A 14 5.98 13.78 -23.07
C ARG A 14 5.60 14.17 -24.51
N ASN A 15 6.18 15.27 -24.99
CA ASN A 15 5.87 15.83 -26.31
C ASN A 15 6.67 15.20 -27.46
N SER A 16 7.67 14.37 -27.13
CA SER A 16 8.52 13.69 -28.11
C SER A 16 7.90 12.43 -28.73
N ILE A 17 6.80 11.91 -28.17
CA ILE A 17 6.18 10.66 -28.61
C ILE A 17 4.66 10.80 -28.72
N ASP A 18 4.05 10.06 -29.65
CA ASP A 18 2.59 9.92 -29.69
C ASP A 18 2.14 8.78 -28.77
N ILE A 19 1.16 9.07 -27.90
CA ILE A 19 0.52 8.09 -27.04
C ILE A 19 -0.05 6.89 -27.83
N VAL A 20 -0.55 7.11 -29.05
CA VAL A 20 -1.09 6.03 -29.89
C VAL A 20 0.01 5.05 -30.27
N ASP A 21 1.21 5.52 -30.59
CA ASP A 21 2.34 4.67 -30.98
C ASP A 21 2.84 3.82 -29.81
N VAL A 22 2.82 4.38 -28.59
CA VAL A 22 3.20 3.64 -27.38
C VAL A 22 2.15 2.59 -27.05
N ILE A 23 0.87 2.96 -27.04
CA ILE A 23 -0.22 2.05 -26.66
C ILE A 23 -0.42 0.94 -27.70
N SER A 24 -0.26 1.24 -28.99
CA SER A 24 -0.43 0.26 -30.09
C SER A 24 0.54 -0.92 -30.01
N GLN A 25 1.62 -0.79 -29.24
CA GLN A 25 2.54 -1.91 -28.95
C GLN A 25 1.95 -2.95 -27.99
N TYR A 26 0.94 -2.56 -27.19
CA TYR A 26 0.31 -3.41 -26.18
C TYR A 26 -1.10 -3.84 -26.57
N VAL A 27 -1.82 -3.00 -27.31
CA VAL A 27 -3.25 -3.17 -27.61
C VAL A 27 -3.50 -2.91 -29.08
N SER A 28 -4.28 -3.79 -29.72
CA SER A 28 -4.79 -3.52 -31.06
C SER A 28 -5.84 -2.43 -31.02
N LEU A 29 -5.55 -1.30 -31.67
CA LEU A 29 -6.40 -0.12 -31.74
C LEU A 29 -7.03 0.05 -33.13
N GLU A 30 -8.33 0.35 -33.18
CA GLU A 30 -9.08 0.66 -34.40
C GLU A 30 -9.48 2.15 -34.41
N LYS A 31 -9.12 2.88 -35.47
CA LYS A 31 -9.46 4.31 -35.59
C LYS A 31 -10.95 4.50 -35.85
N LYS A 32 -11.62 5.29 -35.01
CA LYS A 32 -13.02 5.73 -35.18
C LYS A 32 -13.13 7.24 -35.01
N GLY A 33 -13.20 7.93 -36.15
CA GLY A 33 -13.23 9.39 -36.16
C GLY A 33 -11.91 9.97 -35.67
N LYS A 34 -11.94 10.74 -34.58
CA LYS A 34 -10.77 11.36 -33.96
C LYS A 34 -10.11 10.49 -32.88
N ASP A 35 -10.76 9.40 -32.48
CA ASP A 35 -10.32 8.52 -31.42
C ASP A 35 -9.91 7.14 -31.97
N TYR A 36 -9.19 6.38 -31.15
CA TYR A 36 -8.84 4.99 -31.39
C TYR A 36 -9.47 4.13 -30.30
N LEU A 37 -10.11 3.02 -30.67
CA LEU A 37 -10.77 2.12 -29.73
C LEU A 37 -10.09 0.74 -29.70
N GLY A 38 -10.02 0.14 -28.52
CA GLY A 38 -9.51 -1.22 -28.33
C GLY A 38 -10.12 -1.90 -27.09
N LEU A 39 -9.70 -3.13 -26.86
CA LEU A 39 -9.97 -3.82 -25.60
C LEU A 39 -9.03 -3.27 -24.53
N CYS A 40 -9.56 -3.05 -23.33
CA CYS A 40 -8.77 -2.54 -22.23
C CYS A 40 -7.69 -3.54 -21.81
N PRO A 41 -6.41 -3.13 -21.73
CA PRO A 41 -5.35 -4.01 -21.27
C PRO A 41 -5.35 -4.20 -19.74
N PHE A 42 -6.15 -3.41 -19.01
CA PHE A 42 -6.14 -3.38 -17.55
C PHE A 42 -7.23 -4.21 -16.87
N HIS A 43 -8.25 -4.64 -17.62
CA HIS A 43 -9.33 -5.47 -17.12
C HIS A 43 -9.93 -6.29 -18.26
N GLN A 44 -10.51 -7.44 -17.93
CA GLN A 44 -11.02 -8.36 -18.94
C GLN A 44 -12.43 -7.93 -19.40
N GLU A 45 -12.57 -7.66 -20.69
CA GLU A 45 -13.84 -7.27 -21.31
C GLU A 45 -14.00 -7.92 -22.69
N LYS A 46 -15.25 -8.01 -23.16
CA LYS A 46 -15.59 -8.53 -24.51
C LYS A 46 -15.91 -7.43 -25.51
N THR A 47 -16.27 -6.25 -25.03
CA THR A 47 -16.64 -5.08 -25.84
C THR A 47 -15.57 -4.00 -25.67
N PRO A 48 -15.05 -3.40 -26.74
CA PRO A 48 -14.07 -2.31 -26.64
C PRO A 48 -14.59 -1.14 -25.79
N SER A 49 -13.94 -0.87 -24.65
CA SER A 49 -14.22 0.33 -23.84
C SER A 49 -13.00 1.23 -23.65
N PHE A 50 -11.86 0.84 -24.20
CA PHE A 50 -10.61 1.57 -24.12
C PHE A 50 -10.48 2.53 -25.31
N THR A 51 -10.43 3.83 -25.02
CA THR A 51 -10.37 4.90 -26.00
C THR A 51 -9.08 5.69 -25.85
N VAL A 52 -8.39 5.96 -26.95
CA VAL A 52 -7.19 6.81 -27.01
C VAL A 52 -7.47 7.97 -27.96
N ASN A 53 -7.19 9.20 -27.52
CA ASN A 53 -7.30 10.39 -28.34
C ASN A 53 -5.90 10.90 -28.72
N GLU A 54 -5.58 10.81 -30.00
CA GLU A 54 -4.29 11.24 -30.59
C GLU A 54 -4.07 12.75 -30.44
N GLY A 55 -5.09 13.57 -30.70
CA GLY A 55 -4.95 15.03 -30.61
C GLY A 55 -4.78 15.56 -29.19
N LYS A 56 -5.37 14.89 -28.19
CA LYS A 56 -5.32 15.27 -26.78
C LYS A 56 -4.25 14.53 -25.98
N GLN A 57 -3.60 13.53 -26.59
CA GLN A 57 -2.57 12.70 -25.95
C GLN A 57 -3.06 12.04 -24.63
N PHE A 58 -4.31 11.60 -24.60
CA PHE A 58 -4.93 10.92 -23.45
C PHE A 58 -5.53 9.57 -23.82
N PHE A 59 -5.56 8.65 -22.86
CA PHE A 59 -6.41 7.46 -22.92
C PHE A 59 -7.44 7.45 -21.77
N LYS A 60 -8.54 6.73 -22.00
CA LYS A 60 -9.54 6.43 -20.99
C LYS A 60 -10.21 5.09 -21.29
N CYS A 61 -10.33 4.27 -20.26
CA CYS A 61 -11.22 3.11 -20.28
C CYS A 61 -12.55 3.47 -19.61
N PHE A 62 -13.64 3.38 -20.36
CA PHE A 62 -14.99 3.60 -19.85
C PHE A 62 -15.54 2.40 -19.05
N GLY A 63 -14.94 1.21 -19.19
CA GLY A 63 -15.30 0.03 -18.39
C GLY A 63 -14.74 0.07 -16.97
N CYS A 64 -13.42 0.27 -16.82
CA CYS A 64 -12.73 0.24 -15.51
C CYS A 64 -12.39 1.62 -14.93
N GLY A 65 -12.65 2.70 -15.66
CA GLY A 65 -12.43 4.08 -15.19
C GLY A 65 -10.97 4.57 -15.25
N LYS A 66 -9.98 3.71 -15.54
CA LYS A 66 -8.58 4.13 -15.67
C LYS A 66 -8.39 5.07 -16.86
N GLY A 67 -7.58 6.11 -16.70
CA GLY A 67 -7.23 7.06 -17.75
C GLY A 67 -5.98 7.86 -17.39
N GLY A 68 -5.42 8.56 -18.37
CA GLY A 68 -4.25 9.44 -18.18
C GLY A 68 -3.46 9.64 -19.47
N ASN A 69 -2.27 10.23 -19.34
CA ASN A 69 -1.31 10.43 -20.43
C ASN A 69 -0.44 9.17 -20.64
N VAL A 70 0.56 9.26 -21.53
CA VAL A 70 1.48 8.16 -21.86
C VAL A 70 2.22 7.59 -20.64
N PHE A 71 2.64 8.44 -19.69
CA PHE A 71 3.30 7.99 -18.47
C PHE A 71 2.36 7.16 -17.61
N LYS A 72 1.13 7.66 -17.40
CA LYS A 72 0.12 6.95 -16.61
C LYS A 72 -0.26 5.60 -17.24
N PHE A 73 -0.29 5.52 -18.57
CA PHE A 73 -0.50 4.25 -19.27
C PHE A 73 0.58 3.22 -18.89
N LEU A 74 1.86 3.58 -19.03
CA LEU A 74 2.97 2.69 -18.70
C LEU A 74 3.05 2.35 -17.20
N MET A 75 2.68 3.30 -16.33
CA MET A 75 2.56 3.03 -14.89
C MET A 75 1.50 1.94 -14.61
N TYR A 76 0.37 1.96 -15.31
CA TYR A 76 -0.65 0.92 -15.18
C TYR A 76 -0.25 -0.38 -15.86
N GLN A 77 0.32 -0.31 -17.07
CA GLN A 77 0.60 -1.46 -17.93
C GLN A 77 1.85 -2.23 -17.50
N ASP A 78 2.96 -1.51 -17.30
CA ASP A 78 4.26 -2.09 -16.97
C ASP A 78 4.58 -1.97 -15.48
N HIS A 79 3.61 -1.51 -14.68
CA HIS A 79 3.73 -1.40 -13.23
C HIS A 79 4.86 -0.48 -12.76
N LEU A 80 5.23 0.51 -13.60
CA LEU A 80 6.28 1.47 -13.34
C LEU A 80 5.84 2.56 -12.36
N THR A 81 6.79 3.12 -11.61
CA THR A 81 6.66 4.41 -10.94
C THR A 81 6.72 5.55 -11.96
N PHE A 82 6.29 6.76 -11.59
CA PHE A 82 6.34 7.91 -12.50
C PHE A 82 7.75 8.18 -13.07
N PRO A 83 8.85 8.24 -12.27
CA PRO A 83 10.19 8.40 -12.83
C PRO A 83 10.64 7.26 -13.75
N GLU A 84 10.24 6.03 -13.45
CA GLU A 84 10.53 4.87 -14.32
C GLU A 84 9.76 4.97 -15.65
N SER A 85 8.51 5.46 -15.61
CA SER A 85 7.72 5.69 -16.83
C SER A 85 8.29 6.81 -17.69
N VAL A 86 8.75 7.93 -17.09
CA VAL A 86 9.43 9.02 -17.81
C VAL A 86 10.68 8.49 -18.49
N ARG A 87 11.50 7.68 -17.80
CA ARG A 87 12.68 7.05 -18.40
C ARG A 87 12.32 6.15 -19.58
N LYS A 88 11.31 5.28 -19.41
CA LYS A 88 10.92 4.35 -20.48
C LYS A 88 10.47 5.10 -21.74
N VAL A 89 9.73 6.20 -21.59
CA VAL A 89 9.36 7.05 -22.72
C VAL A 89 10.58 7.79 -23.30
N ALA A 90 11.48 8.31 -22.46
CA ALA A 90 12.72 8.94 -22.92
C ALA A 90 13.58 7.97 -23.75
N GLU A 91 13.69 6.71 -23.34
CA GLU A 91 14.39 5.65 -24.09
C GLU A 91 13.72 5.37 -25.44
N LEU A 92 12.38 5.30 -25.47
CA LEU A 92 11.62 5.14 -26.72
C LEU A 92 11.78 6.34 -27.66
N ALA A 93 11.91 7.54 -27.10
CA ALA A 93 12.14 8.78 -27.83
C ALA A 93 13.62 9.06 -28.15
N HIS A 94 14.53 8.17 -27.74
CA HIS A 94 15.99 8.34 -27.86
C HIS A 94 16.52 9.63 -27.19
N LEU A 95 15.88 10.08 -26.12
CA LEU A 95 16.29 11.23 -25.31
C LEU A 95 17.15 10.77 -24.12
N HIS A 96 18.24 11.50 -23.88
CA HIS A 96 19.10 11.25 -22.72
C HIS A 96 18.54 11.91 -21.46
N MET A 97 18.41 11.13 -20.38
CA MET A 97 18.02 11.65 -19.06
C MET A 97 19.05 12.69 -18.55
N PRO A 98 18.63 13.81 -17.94
CA PRO A 98 19.53 14.79 -17.36
C PRO A 98 20.42 14.19 -16.26
N ASP A 99 21.69 14.62 -16.21
CA ASP A 99 22.66 14.15 -15.22
C ASP A 99 22.15 14.36 -13.78
N GLY A 100 22.17 13.30 -12.97
CA GLY A 100 21.69 13.32 -11.58
C GLY A 100 20.19 13.07 -11.40
N TYR A 101 19.43 12.88 -12.49
CA TYR A 101 17.98 12.68 -12.49
C TYR A 101 17.58 11.41 -13.26
N GLY A 102 16.59 10.68 -12.72
CA GLY A 102 16.53 9.23 -12.87
C GLY A 102 17.50 8.58 -11.88
N GLU A 103 17.27 7.33 -11.45
CA GLU A 103 18.33 6.61 -10.75
C GLU A 103 19.60 6.70 -11.60
N ALA A 104 20.57 7.51 -11.18
CA ALA A 104 21.89 6.95 -11.00
C ALA A 104 21.60 5.58 -10.38
N VAL A 105 21.91 4.50 -11.11
CA VAL A 105 22.39 3.30 -10.43
C VAL A 105 23.41 3.89 -9.49
N LYS A 106 23.02 4.11 -8.21
CA LYS A 106 23.95 4.59 -7.20
C LYS A 106 25.15 3.71 -7.44
N PRO A 107 26.36 4.25 -7.72
CA PRO A 107 27.51 3.39 -7.94
C PRO A 107 27.46 2.38 -6.83
N ILE A 108 27.24 1.10 -7.21
CA ILE A 108 26.91 0.05 -6.25
C ILE A 108 28.00 0.17 -5.22
N SER A 109 27.63 0.46 -3.96
CA SER A 109 28.66 0.75 -2.96
C SER A 109 29.66 -0.41 -2.99
N PRO A 110 30.96 -0.16 -2.81
CA PRO A 110 31.96 -1.23 -2.86
C PRO A 110 31.55 -2.46 -2.03
N LEU A 111 30.88 -2.20 -0.90
CA LEU A 111 30.26 -3.19 -0.03
C LEU A 111 29.12 -4.00 -0.69
N LYS A 112 28.17 -3.36 -1.37
CA LYS A 112 27.11 -4.07 -2.11
C LYS A 112 27.69 -4.89 -3.28
N LYS A 113 28.76 -4.41 -3.94
CA LYS A 113 29.46 -5.17 -4.99
C LYS A 113 30.09 -6.43 -4.39
N MET A 114 30.74 -6.31 -3.23
CA MET A 114 31.32 -7.43 -2.50
C MET A 114 30.25 -8.46 -2.12
N TYR A 115 29.09 -8.03 -1.62
CA TYR A 115 27.98 -8.93 -1.29
C TYR A 115 27.39 -9.63 -2.51
N ARG A 116 27.34 -8.96 -3.68
CA ARG A 116 26.96 -9.60 -4.94
C ARG A 116 27.94 -10.71 -5.31
N GLN A 117 29.25 -10.42 -5.29
CA GLN A 117 30.28 -11.43 -5.59
C GLN A 117 30.29 -12.57 -4.57
N ALA A 118 30.06 -12.30 -3.29
CA ALA A 118 29.90 -13.34 -2.26
C ALA A 118 28.65 -14.21 -2.52
N THR A 119 27.55 -13.61 -2.99
CA THR A 119 26.33 -14.34 -3.36
C THR A 119 26.61 -15.31 -4.52
N GLU A 120 27.21 -14.80 -5.59
CA GLU A 120 27.60 -15.59 -6.77
C GLU A 120 28.59 -16.70 -6.40
N PHE A 121 29.57 -16.38 -5.55
CA PHE A 121 30.56 -17.34 -5.05
C PHE A 121 29.92 -18.50 -4.27
N TYR A 122 29.09 -18.20 -3.28
CA TYR A 122 28.42 -19.25 -2.49
C TYR A 122 27.45 -20.08 -3.33
N GLN A 123 26.74 -19.46 -4.26
CA GLN A 123 25.84 -20.15 -5.18
C GLN A 123 26.62 -21.08 -6.11
N HIS A 124 27.74 -20.62 -6.67
CA HIS A 124 28.63 -21.43 -7.49
C HIS A 124 29.13 -22.65 -6.71
N ILE A 125 29.63 -22.45 -5.48
CA ILE A 125 30.06 -23.56 -4.63
C ILE A 125 28.97 -24.62 -4.48
N LEU A 126 27.74 -24.21 -4.18
CA LEU A 126 26.62 -25.14 -3.97
C LEU A 126 26.28 -25.94 -5.23
N LEU A 127 26.22 -25.28 -6.39
CA LEU A 127 25.65 -25.86 -7.62
C LEU A 127 26.67 -26.56 -8.52
N THR A 128 27.95 -26.17 -8.47
CA THR A 128 28.94 -26.60 -9.48
C THR A 128 30.13 -27.39 -8.92
N THR A 129 30.36 -27.35 -7.60
CA THR A 129 31.58 -27.92 -7.01
C THR A 129 31.33 -29.21 -6.25
N LYS A 130 32.32 -30.12 -6.24
CA LYS A 130 32.29 -31.34 -5.43
C LYS A 130 32.13 -31.07 -3.93
N VAL A 131 32.69 -29.97 -3.45
CA VAL A 131 32.58 -29.57 -2.02
C VAL A 131 31.12 -29.21 -1.67
N GLY A 132 30.34 -28.75 -2.64
CA GLY A 132 28.92 -28.42 -2.50
C GLY A 132 27.97 -29.62 -2.48
N GLU A 133 28.38 -30.81 -2.96
CA GLU A 133 27.49 -31.98 -3.13
C GLU A 133 26.73 -32.33 -1.83
N ARG A 134 27.43 -32.37 -0.69
CA ARG A 134 26.80 -32.64 0.62
C ARG A 134 25.75 -31.58 0.99
N ALA A 135 26.01 -30.31 0.68
CA ALA A 135 25.09 -29.22 0.97
C ALA A 135 23.90 -29.23 0.02
N LEU A 136 24.11 -29.59 -1.25
CA LEU A 136 23.06 -29.77 -2.25
C LEU A 136 22.13 -30.92 -1.87
N GLU A 137 22.67 -32.08 -1.46
CA GLU A 137 21.86 -33.19 -0.94
C GLU A 137 21.04 -32.77 0.28
N TYR A 138 21.63 -31.98 1.19
CA TYR A 138 20.91 -31.45 2.33
C TYR A 138 19.77 -30.51 1.91
N ALA A 139 20.01 -29.62 0.93
CA ALA A 139 19.00 -28.71 0.40
C ALA A 139 17.85 -29.47 -0.29
N GLN A 140 18.17 -30.53 -1.05
CA GLN A 140 17.17 -31.39 -1.69
C GLN A 140 16.34 -32.18 -0.67
N LYS A 141 16.94 -32.67 0.42
CA LYS A 141 16.20 -33.26 1.56
C LYS A 141 15.27 -32.26 2.24
N ARG A 142 15.50 -30.95 2.03
CA ARG A 142 14.63 -29.85 2.45
C ARG A 142 13.65 -29.41 1.36
N GLU A 143 13.55 -30.17 0.27
CA GLU A 143 12.69 -29.90 -0.88
C GLU A 143 12.93 -28.54 -1.54
N LEU A 144 14.17 -28.06 -1.47
CA LEU A 144 14.64 -26.94 -2.28
C LEU A 144 15.08 -27.49 -3.63
N THR A 145 14.22 -27.32 -4.64
CA THR A 145 14.51 -27.68 -6.02
C THR A 145 15.60 -26.77 -6.61
N ASN A 146 16.25 -27.19 -7.69
CA ASN A 146 17.28 -26.36 -8.34
C ASN A 146 16.73 -24.99 -8.74
N ASP A 147 15.50 -24.92 -9.27
CA ASP A 147 14.83 -23.67 -9.62
C ASP A 147 14.71 -22.72 -8.42
N LEU A 148 14.40 -23.24 -7.23
CA LEU A 148 14.33 -22.43 -6.00
C LEU A 148 15.72 -22.01 -5.51
N LEU A 149 16.72 -22.89 -5.62
CA LEU A 149 18.10 -22.56 -5.29
C LEU A 149 18.63 -21.44 -6.19
N GLU A 150 18.29 -21.47 -7.47
CA GLU A 150 18.62 -20.43 -8.44
C GLU A 150 17.86 -19.13 -8.17
N HIS A 151 16.54 -19.21 -8.02
CA HIS A 151 15.66 -18.08 -7.81
C HIS A 151 15.99 -17.30 -6.54
N PHE A 152 16.09 -17.99 -5.39
CA PHE A 152 16.45 -17.37 -4.11
C PHE A 152 17.97 -17.20 -3.92
N LYS A 153 18.77 -17.55 -4.94
CA LYS A 153 20.23 -17.47 -4.94
C LYS A 153 20.87 -18.14 -3.72
N VAL A 154 20.32 -19.29 -3.34
CA VAL A 154 20.83 -20.07 -2.21
C VAL A 154 22.22 -20.59 -2.55
N GLY A 155 23.14 -20.47 -1.61
CA GLY A 155 24.52 -20.92 -1.75
C GLY A 155 24.99 -21.79 -0.60
N TYR A 156 26.28 -22.11 -0.60
CA TYR A 156 26.92 -22.89 0.46
C TYR A 156 28.25 -22.25 0.86
N ALA A 157 28.42 -22.03 2.17
CA ALA A 157 29.68 -21.68 2.78
C ALA A 157 30.36 -22.97 3.28
N PRO A 158 31.49 -23.38 2.68
CA PRO A 158 32.21 -24.60 3.07
C PRO A 158 32.67 -24.60 4.52
N ASP A 159 33.04 -25.79 5.00
CA ASP A 159 33.77 -25.95 6.28
C ASP A 159 35.26 -25.59 6.09
N ASN A 160 35.51 -24.37 5.63
CA ASN A 160 36.83 -23.77 5.49
C ASN A 160 36.67 -22.28 5.85
N ASP A 161 37.58 -21.78 6.67
CA ASP A 161 37.49 -20.46 7.28
C ASP A 161 38.23 -19.36 6.52
N THR A 162 38.73 -19.60 5.31
CA THR A 162 39.49 -18.62 4.52
C THR A 162 39.15 -18.63 3.03
N ILE A 163 38.15 -19.39 2.60
CA ILE A 163 37.87 -19.61 1.17
C ILE A 163 37.27 -18.37 0.51
N LEU A 164 36.28 -17.73 1.15
CA LEU A 164 35.73 -16.45 0.66
C LEU A 164 36.77 -15.34 0.81
N LEU A 165 37.53 -15.33 1.90
CA LEU A 165 38.60 -14.36 2.13
C LEU A 165 39.61 -14.35 0.97
N THR A 166 40.07 -15.54 0.57
CA THR A 166 41.03 -15.71 -0.51
C THR A 166 40.46 -15.24 -1.85
N TYR A 167 39.22 -15.62 -2.15
CA TYR A 167 38.51 -15.18 -3.36
C TYR A 167 38.38 -13.65 -3.42
N LEU A 168 37.87 -13.01 -2.37
CA LEU A 168 37.66 -11.56 -2.40
C LEU A 168 38.98 -10.75 -2.42
N ARG A 169 40.06 -11.27 -1.83
CA ARG A 169 41.40 -10.66 -1.99
C ARG A 169 41.88 -10.73 -3.44
N GLN A 170 41.64 -11.85 -4.13
CA GLN A 170 41.97 -11.99 -5.56
C GLN A 170 41.14 -11.04 -6.44
N GLU A 171 39.90 -10.75 -6.05
CA GLU A 171 39.04 -9.73 -6.68
C GLU A 171 39.46 -8.28 -6.38
N GLY A 172 40.53 -8.08 -5.61
CA GLY A 172 41.16 -6.78 -5.36
C GLY A 172 40.67 -6.03 -4.11
N TYR A 173 39.89 -6.68 -3.23
CA TYR A 173 39.45 -6.05 -1.98
C TYR A 173 40.56 -5.99 -0.93
N THR A 174 40.65 -4.84 -0.26
CA THR A 174 41.59 -4.64 0.85
C THR A 174 41.08 -5.22 2.16
N ASP A 175 41.98 -5.61 3.05
CA ASP A 175 41.60 -6.10 4.39
C ASP A 175 40.80 -5.08 5.20
N ALA A 176 40.94 -3.78 4.94
CA ALA A 176 40.12 -2.74 5.56
C ALA A 176 38.65 -2.80 5.09
N GLU A 177 38.41 -2.96 3.78
CA GLU A 177 37.07 -3.10 3.23
C GLU A 177 36.40 -4.41 3.67
N LEU A 178 37.18 -5.49 3.75
CA LEU A 178 36.69 -6.80 4.20
C LEU A 178 36.20 -6.73 5.65
N ARG A 179 36.90 -6.01 6.55
CA ARG A 179 36.45 -5.81 7.94
C ARG A 179 35.10 -5.10 8.04
N GLU A 180 34.83 -4.11 7.20
CA GLU A 180 33.56 -3.36 7.22
C GLU A 180 32.36 -4.18 6.74
N SER A 181 32.58 -5.31 6.06
CA SER A 181 31.52 -6.09 5.41
C SER A 181 30.66 -6.91 6.38
N GLY A 182 31.19 -7.29 7.54
CA GLY A 182 30.55 -8.27 8.42
C GLY A 182 30.56 -9.72 7.90
N LEU A 183 31.21 -9.99 6.75
CA LEU A 183 31.43 -11.35 6.22
C LEU A 183 32.62 -12.05 6.88
N PHE A 184 33.44 -11.30 7.62
CA PHE A 184 34.66 -11.80 8.25
C PHE A 184 34.65 -11.55 9.76
N VAL A 185 35.39 -12.38 10.49
CA VAL A 185 35.72 -12.21 11.90
C VAL A 185 37.24 -12.08 12.04
N GLU A 186 37.68 -11.27 12.99
CA GLU A 186 39.10 -11.01 13.25
C GLU A 186 39.53 -11.74 14.53
N SER A 187 40.67 -12.42 14.47
CA SER A 187 41.33 -13.02 15.63
C SER A 187 42.05 -11.97 16.48
N GLN A 188 42.51 -12.37 17.67
CA GLN A 188 43.30 -11.48 18.55
C GLN A 188 44.60 -11.01 17.89
N ASP A 189 45.18 -11.82 17.00
CA ASP A 189 46.41 -11.51 16.26
C ASP A 189 46.16 -10.72 14.96
N GLY A 190 44.92 -10.28 14.70
CA GLY A 190 44.55 -9.47 13.53
C GLY A 190 44.33 -10.24 12.23
N GLN A 191 44.32 -11.58 12.26
CA GLN A 191 44.01 -12.40 11.09
C GLN A 191 42.50 -12.49 10.87
N LEU A 192 42.08 -12.33 9.61
CA LEU A 192 40.68 -12.44 9.18
C LEU A 192 40.32 -13.88 8.83
N PHE A 193 39.09 -14.26 9.17
CA PHE A 193 38.48 -15.55 8.85
C PHE A 193 37.04 -15.37 8.38
N ASP A 194 36.58 -16.25 7.51
CA ASP A 194 35.19 -16.33 7.05
C ASP A 194 34.26 -16.52 8.25
N ARG A 195 33.26 -15.65 8.34
CA ARG A 195 32.24 -15.70 9.41
C ARG A 195 31.35 -16.92 9.29
N PHE A 196 30.93 -17.24 8.07
CA PHE A 196 30.02 -18.34 7.77
C PHE A 196 30.81 -19.57 7.36
N ARG A 197 30.55 -20.68 8.02
CA ARG A 197 31.19 -21.99 7.77
C ARG A 197 30.18 -23.09 7.93
N ASP A 198 30.27 -24.11 7.08
CA ASP A 198 29.40 -25.28 7.08
C ASP A 198 27.89 -24.91 7.09
N ARG A 199 27.50 -23.98 6.21
CA ARG A 199 26.14 -23.41 6.19
C ARG A 199 25.57 -23.27 4.79
N LEU A 200 24.29 -23.61 4.62
CA LEU A 200 23.49 -23.12 3.50
C LEU A 200 23.27 -21.62 3.69
N MET A 201 23.54 -20.86 2.64
CA MET A 201 23.56 -19.40 2.65
C MET A 201 22.33 -18.86 1.93
N PHE A 202 21.52 -18.10 2.65
CA PHE A 202 20.34 -17.41 2.14
C PHE A 202 20.64 -15.90 2.05
N PRO A 203 20.76 -15.32 0.85
CA PRO A 203 21.00 -13.90 0.67
C PRO A 203 19.83 -13.06 1.21
N LEU A 204 20.15 -11.95 1.86
CA LEU A 204 19.17 -10.99 2.39
C LEU A 204 19.26 -9.71 1.55
N GLY A 205 18.22 -9.46 0.77
CA GLY A 205 18.12 -8.31 -0.12
C GLY A 205 17.55 -7.06 0.55
N ASP A 206 17.97 -5.89 0.10
CA ASP A 206 17.29 -4.62 0.40
C ASP A 206 15.99 -4.45 -0.41
N GLU A 207 15.31 -3.31 -0.28
CA GLU A 207 14.07 -3.05 -1.02
C GLU A 207 14.24 -3.05 -2.55
N SER A 208 15.47 -2.89 -3.04
CA SER A 208 15.84 -2.92 -4.47
C SER A 208 16.32 -4.31 -4.92
N GLY A 209 16.44 -5.28 -4.00
CA GLY A 209 16.89 -6.63 -4.29
C GLY A 209 18.41 -6.82 -4.28
N TYR A 210 19.19 -5.81 -3.86
CA TYR A 210 20.64 -5.99 -3.70
C TYR A 210 20.92 -6.76 -2.40
N THR A 211 21.73 -7.81 -2.47
CA THR A 211 22.20 -8.50 -1.26
C THR A 211 22.95 -7.54 -0.37
N VAL A 212 22.51 -7.45 0.89
CA VAL A 212 23.12 -6.62 1.94
C VAL A 212 23.54 -7.43 3.16
N GLY A 213 23.06 -8.67 3.29
CA GLY A 213 23.39 -9.58 4.38
C GLY A 213 23.16 -11.04 3.98
N PHE A 214 23.47 -11.97 4.88
CA PHE A 214 23.15 -13.39 4.73
C PHE A 214 22.49 -13.94 6.00
N SER A 215 21.67 -14.97 5.82
CA SER A 215 21.31 -15.91 6.87
C SER A 215 21.89 -17.29 6.52
N GLY A 216 22.71 -17.83 7.41
CA GLY A 216 23.36 -19.13 7.26
C GLY A 216 22.70 -20.21 8.11
N ARG A 217 22.17 -21.26 7.50
CA ARG A 217 21.62 -22.44 8.17
C ARG A 217 22.68 -23.52 8.30
N ARG A 218 22.98 -23.98 9.52
CA ARG A 218 23.95 -25.07 9.74
C ARG A 218 23.47 -26.34 9.03
N ILE A 219 24.38 -27.05 8.35
CA ILE A 219 24.07 -28.35 7.75
C ILE A 219 24.57 -29.52 8.61
N SER A 220 25.55 -29.29 9.49
CA SER A 220 25.98 -30.27 10.49
C SER A 220 24.90 -30.57 11.53
N ASN A 221 25.00 -31.79 12.07
CA ASN A 221 24.15 -32.27 13.16
C ASN A 221 24.64 -31.83 14.55
N ASP A 222 25.74 -31.08 14.62
CA ASP A 222 26.27 -30.57 15.87
C ASP A 222 25.29 -29.57 16.50
N LYS A 223 24.73 -29.94 17.66
CA LYS A 223 23.75 -29.13 18.37
C LYS A 223 24.38 -27.94 19.09
N THR A 224 25.69 -27.92 19.30
CA THR A 224 26.41 -26.83 19.97
C THR A 224 26.50 -25.58 19.10
N ILE A 225 26.53 -25.75 17.77
CA ILE A 225 26.61 -24.66 16.79
C ILE A 225 25.21 -24.09 16.55
N ALA A 226 24.98 -22.78 16.58
CA ALA A 226 23.64 -22.22 16.36
C ALA A 226 23.00 -22.67 15.02
N LYS A 227 21.73 -23.10 15.05
CA LYS A 227 20.96 -23.58 13.88
C LYS A 227 20.94 -22.56 12.74
N TYR A 228 20.74 -21.29 13.08
CA TYR A 228 20.77 -20.16 12.16
C TYR A 228 21.76 -19.11 12.66
N MET A 229 22.41 -18.42 11.72
CA MET A 229 23.32 -17.32 11.98
C MET A 229 23.06 -16.22 10.96
N ASN A 230 22.83 -14.99 11.40
CA ASN A 230 22.65 -13.85 10.49
C ASN A 230 23.94 -13.02 10.43
N SER A 231 24.09 -12.26 9.35
CA SER A 231 25.06 -11.16 9.29
C SER A 231 24.88 -10.22 10.49
N PRO A 232 25.97 -9.65 11.03
CA PRO A 232 25.89 -8.59 12.02
C PRO A 232 25.35 -7.30 11.37
N GLU A 233 24.94 -6.33 12.18
CA GLU A 233 24.57 -4.99 11.71
C GLU A 233 25.77 -4.33 10.99
N THR A 234 25.52 -3.70 9.83
CA THR A 234 26.54 -3.00 9.04
C THR A 234 26.00 -1.68 8.49
N LYS A 235 26.83 -0.92 7.76
CA LYS A 235 26.39 0.31 7.07
C LYS A 235 25.27 0.06 6.04
N ILE A 236 25.16 -1.16 5.49
CA ILE A 236 24.16 -1.52 4.47
C ILE A 236 23.13 -2.54 4.96
N PHE A 237 23.37 -3.19 6.10
CA PHE A 237 22.47 -4.20 6.68
C PHE A 237 21.94 -3.73 8.02
N ASN A 238 20.62 -3.52 8.07
CA ASN A 238 19.91 -3.27 9.31
C ASN A 238 18.74 -4.25 9.44
N LYS A 239 18.82 -5.17 10.42
CA LYS A 239 17.84 -6.23 10.56
C LYS A 239 16.43 -5.70 10.86
N SER A 240 16.34 -4.64 11.65
CA SER A 240 15.07 -3.98 12.01
C SER A 240 14.40 -3.26 10.84
N LYS A 241 15.07 -3.12 9.69
CA LYS A 241 14.56 -2.45 8.47
C LYS A 241 14.63 -3.36 7.24
N LEU A 242 14.65 -4.67 7.45
CA LEU A 242 14.72 -5.65 6.38
C LEU A 242 13.63 -6.70 6.56
N LEU A 243 12.98 -7.04 5.45
CA LEU A 243 12.07 -8.17 5.34
C LEU A 243 12.58 -9.06 4.20
N PHE A 244 12.74 -10.34 4.47
CA PHE A 244 13.16 -11.29 3.43
C PHE A 244 12.12 -11.32 2.30
N HIS A 245 12.60 -11.47 1.06
CA HIS A 245 11.79 -11.52 -0.16
C HIS A 245 10.98 -10.24 -0.48
N PHE A 246 11.19 -9.13 0.24
CA PHE A 246 10.38 -7.91 0.10
C PHE A 246 10.39 -7.27 -1.30
N ALA A 247 11.54 -7.27 -1.99
CA ALA A 247 11.69 -6.64 -3.31
C ALA A 247 10.82 -7.29 -4.40
N GLU A 248 10.60 -8.60 -4.30
CA GLU A 248 9.73 -9.36 -5.21
C GLU A 248 8.29 -9.39 -4.70
N ALA A 249 8.10 -9.68 -3.40
CA ALA A 249 6.77 -9.73 -2.78
C ALA A 249 5.97 -8.43 -2.97
N LYS A 250 6.62 -7.26 -2.96
CA LYS A 250 5.93 -5.97 -3.20
C LYS A 250 5.34 -5.86 -4.60
N LYS A 251 5.90 -6.56 -5.60
CA LYS A 251 5.37 -6.62 -6.96
C LYS A 251 4.14 -7.53 -6.99
N ALA A 252 4.25 -8.72 -6.38
CA ALA A 252 3.16 -9.69 -6.25
C ALA A 252 1.97 -9.15 -5.42
N ALA A 253 2.23 -8.32 -4.41
CA ALA A 253 1.19 -7.72 -3.57
C ALA A 253 0.15 -6.90 -4.34
N ARG A 254 0.49 -6.39 -5.54
CA ARG A 254 -0.46 -5.65 -6.39
C ARG A 254 -1.51 -6.56 -7.01
N SER A 255 -1.12 -7.75 -7.48
CA SER A 255 -2.04 -8.74 -8.07
C SER A 255 -2.75 -9.54 -6.99
N GLU A 256 -2.04 -9.99 -5.96
CA GLU A 256 -2.58 -10.77 -4.83
C GLU A 256 -3.38 -9.89 -3.84
N LYS A 257 -3.26 -8.56 -3.94
CA LYS A 257 -3.93 -7.55 -3.09
C LYS A 257 -3.57 -7.60 -1.61
N HIS A 258 -2.62 -8.43 -1.20
CA HIS A 258 -2.13 -8.56 0.16
C HIS A 258 -0.61 -8.83 0.21
N LEU A 259 -0.01 -8.69 1.38
CA LEU A 259 1.28 -9.29 1.72
C LEU A 259 1.05 -10.33 2.82
N VAL A 260 1.78 -11.45 2.78
CA VAL A 260 1.76 -12.46 3.84
C VAL A 260 3.05 -12.41 4.65
N LEU A 261 2.94 -12.18 5.95
CA LEU A 261 4.04 -12.08 6.89
C LEU A 261 4.28 -13.43 7.61
N TYR A 262 5.48 -13.94 7.46
CA TYR A 262 5.98 -15.18 8.06
C TYR A 262 7.11 -14.92 9.08
N GLU A 263 7.48 -15.94 9.85
CA GLU A 263 8.59 -15.86 10.80
C GLU A 263 9.96 -16.05 10.13
N GLY A 264 10.05 -17.04 9.23
CA GLY A 264 11.28 -17.47 8.59
C GLY A 264 11.24 -17.44 7.07
N TYR A 265 12.43 -17.47 6.46
CA TYR A 265 12.59 -17.56 5.01
C TYR A 265 12.13 -18.91 4.44
N MET A 266 12.18 -19.99 5.24
CA MET A 266 11.70 -21.31 4.78
C MET A 266 10.20 -21.28 4.54
N ASP A 267 9.45 -20.59 5.39
CA ASP A 267 8.00 -20.44 5.27
C ASP A 267 7.64 -19.62 4.02
N VAL A 268 8.43 -18.58 3.74
CA VAL A 268 8.31 -17.79 2.50
C VAL A 268 8.59 -18.67 1.27
N ILE A 269 9.62 -19.51 1.30
CA ILE A 269 9.94 -20.41 0.19
C ILE A 269 8.83 -21.47 0.02
N ALA A 270 8.29 -22.01 1.11
CA ALA A 270 7.18 -22.95 1.08
C ALA A 270 5.90 -22.32 0.51
N ALA A 271 5.58 -21.09 0.93
CA ALA A 271 4.48 -20.31 0.38
C ALA A 271 4.67 -19.99 -1.10
N TYR A 272 5.89 -19.64 -1.51
CA TYR A 272 6.26 -19.40 -2.90
C TYR A 272 6.04 -20.65 -3.76
N LYS A 273 6.46 -21.82 -3.28
CA LYS A 273 6.18 -23.12 -3.93
C LYS A 273 4.68 -23.38 -4.06
N ALA A 274 3.90 -22.93 -3.09
CA ALA A 274 2.43 -23.02 -3.09
C ALA A 274 1.74 -21.92 -3.91
N GLY A 275 2.48 -21.11 -4.67
CA GLY A 275 1.94 -20.07 -5.54
C GLY A 275 1.57 -18.77 -4.84
N ILE A 276 1.96 -18.58 -3.58
CA ILE A 276 1.82 -17.32 -2.85
C ILE A 276 3.13 -16.56 -2.95
N GLN A 277 3.20 -15.61 -3.89
CA GLN A 277 4.42 -14.85 -4.18
C GLN A 277 4.54 -13.58 -3.33
N SER A 278 3.45 -13.13 -2.69
CA SER A 278 3.44 -11.96 -1.80
C SER A 278 4.01 -12.21 -0.38
N GLY A 279 4.73 -13.31 -0.18
CA GLY A 279 5.28 -13.71 1.13
C GLY A 279 6.54 -12.95 1.52
N VAL A 280 6.63 -12.52 2.79
CA VAL A 280 7.80 -11.84 3.40
C VAL A 280 8.05 -12.34 4.82
N ALA A 281 9.30 -12.27 5.31
CA ALA A 281 9.63 -12.71 6.67
C ALA A 281 10.49 -11.74 7.47
N SER A 282 10.27 -11.69 8.79
CA SER A 282 11.03 -10.88 9.76
C SER A 282 12.35 -11.52 10.22
N MET A 283 12.60 -12.77 9.85
CA MET A 283 13.89 -13.48 10.00
C MET A 283 14.31 -13.73 11.47
N GLY A 284 13.38 -14.24 12.28
CA GLY A 284 13.66 -14.69 13.65
C GLY A 284 13.99 -13.56 14.64
N THR A 285 13.50 -12.34 14.37
CA THR A 285 13.41 -11.25 15.35
C THR A 285 11.96 -10.84 15.51
N SER A 286 11.63 -10.30 16.68
CA SER A 286 10.34 -9.63 16.87
C SER A 286 10.12 -8.60 15.75
N LEU A 287 8.94 -8.65 15.14
CA LEU A 287 8.49 -7.66 14.16
C LEU A 287 8.68 -6.24 14.72
N THR A 288 9.26 -5.35 13.92
CA THR A 288 9.56 -3.97 14.31
C THR A 288 8.56 -2.97 13.74
N THR A 289 8.46 -1.79 14.35
CA THR A 289 7.59 -0.72 13.85
C THR A 289 8.04 -0.24 12.47
N GLU A 290 9.34 -0.22 12.20
CA GLU A 290 9.90 0.13 10.90
C GLU A 290 9.48 -0.87 9.81
N GLN A 291 9.51 -2.17 10.10
CA GLN A 291 9.00 -3.21 9.19
C GLN A 291 7.51 -3.05 8.95
N VAL A 292 6.72 -2.72 9.98
CA VAL A 292 5.29 -2.41 9.82
C VAL A 292 5.08 -1.21 8.89
N TYR A 293 5.86 -0.14 9.02
CA TYR A 293 5.79 0.99 8.07
C TYR A 293 6.22 0.61 6.66
N MET A 294 7.22 -0.27 6.50
CA MET A 294 7.61 -0.80 5.18
C MET A 294 6.43 -1.50 4.51
N LEU A 295 5.76 -2.40 5.23
CA LEU A 295 4.58 -3.10 4.73
C LEU A 295 3.45 -2.14 4.36
N ARG A 296 3.20 -1.12 5.19
CA ARG A 296 2.14 -0.14 4.92
C ARG A 296 2.33 0.62 3.61
N ARG A 297 3.57 0.95 3.26
CA ARG A 297 3.87 1.66 2.00
C ARG A 297 3.46 0.85 0.77
N ILE A 298 3.34 -0.47 0.90
CA ILE A 298 2.99 -1.37 -0.21
C ILE A 298 1.49 -1.63 -0.23
N THR A 299 0.90 -2.05 0.89
CA THR A 299 -0.53 -2.38 0.97
C THR A 299 -1.05 -2.25 2.40
N PRO A 300 -2.32 -1.82 2.59
CA PRO A 300 -2.98 -1.90 3.90
C PRO A 300 -3.41 -3.33 4.25
N ASN A 301 -3.49 -4.26 3.30
CA ASN A 301 -3.95 -5.63 3.54
C ASN A 301 -2.78 -6.54 3.89
N ILE A 302 -2.68 -6.95 5.15
CA ILE A 302 -1.59 -7.82 5.64
C ILE A 302 -2.18 -9.09 6.23
N LEU A 303 -1.70 -10.23 5.78
CA LEU A 303 -1.99 -11.53 6.36
C LEU A 303 -0.80 -11.96 7.22
N ILE A 304 -1.05 -12.55 8.38
CA ILE A 304 -0.02 -13.09 9.26
C ILE A 304 -0.17 -14.61 9.28
N ASN A 305 0.86 -15.34 8.86
CA ASN A 305 0.91 -16.80 8.92
C ASN A 305 2.20 -17.24 9.61
N TYR A 306 2.16 -17.26 10.94
CA TYR A 306 3.23 -17.78 11.77
C TYR A 306 2.98 -19.26 12.10
N ASP A 307 3.97 -19.91 12.71
CA ASP A 307 3.88 -21.30 13.13
C ASP A 307 2.64 -21.52 14.00
N GLY A 308 1.92 -22.62 13.78
CA GLY A 308 0.72 -22.96 14.53
C GLY A 308 1.00 -23.38 15.98
N ASP A 309 2.25 -23.40 16.43
CA ASP A 309 2.64 -23.76 17.78
C ASP A 309 2.39 -22.62 18.80
N PRO A 310 2.43 -22.89 20.13
CA PRO A 310 2.16 -21.85 21.11
C PRO A 310 3.08 -20.62 21.00
N PRO A 311 4.41 -20.76 20.80
CA PRO A 311 5.29 -19.63 20.51
C PRO A 311 4.88 -18.78 19.30
N GLY A 312 4.55 -19.40 18.16
CA GLY A 312 4.16 -18.73 16.92
C GLY A 312 2.81 -18.02 17.04
N ILE A 313 1.85 -18.66 17.69
CA ILE A 313 0.57 -18.03 18.03
C ILE A 313 0.78 -16.80 18.93
N HIS A 314 1.64 -16.89 19.94
CA HIS A 314 1.98 -15.73 20.78
C HIS A 314 2.73 -14.64 20.00
N ALA A 315 3.53 -14.99 18.99
CA ALA A 315 4.15 -14.03 18.10
C ALA A 315 3.10 -13.32 17.22
N ALA A 316 2.09 -14.04 16.73
CA ALA A 316 0.98 -13.47 15.95
C ALA A 316 0.13 -12.50 16.79
N GLU A 317 -0.13 -12.81 18.07
CA GLU A 317 -0.78 -11.89 19.01
C GLU A 317 0.01 -10.58 19.19
N ARG A 318 1.34 -10.68 19.35
CA ARG A 318 2.22 -9.50 19.48
C ARG A 318 2.23 -8.68 18.19
N ALA A 319 2.32 -9.33 17.03
CA ALA A 319 2.27 -8.67 15.74
C ALA A 319 0.94 -7.93 15.55
N THR A 320 -0.19 -8.58 15.86
CA THR A 320 -1.53 -7.97 15.80
C THR A 320 -1.62 -6.69 16.64
N LYS A 321 -1.07 -6.71 17.86
CA LYS A 321 -1.02 -5.51 18.73
C LYS A 321 -0.15 -4.41 18.12
N LEU A 322 1.00 -4.74 17.56
CA LEU A 322 1.91 -3.78 16.93
C LEU A 322 1.25 -3.12 15.70
N PHE A 323 0.64 -3.91 14.82
CA PHE A 323 -0.12 -3.35 13.70
C PHE A 323 -1.30 -2.50 14.17
N GLY A 324 -1.99 -2.88 15.25
CA GLY A 324 -3.08 -2.09 15.83
C GLY A 324 -2.64 -0.71 16.36
N GLN A 325 -1.36 -0.50 16.65
CA GLN A 325 -0.81 0.82 17.01
C GLN A 325 -0.68 1.74 15.79
N VAL A 326 -0.58 1.17 14.58
CA VAL A 326 -0.44 1.89 13.31
C VAL A 326 -1.78 1.84 12.57
N GLN A 327 -2.54 2.93 12.55
CA GLN A 327 -3.91 2.93 12.02
C GLN A 327 -3.99 2.58 10.52
N GLY A 328 -5.07 1.92 10.11
CA GLY A 328 -5.50 1.74 8.71
C GLY A 328 -5.00 0.46 8.01
N PHE A 329 -4.56 -0.54 8.77
CA PHE A 329 -4.35 -1.88 8.24
C PHE A 329 -5.65 -2.68 8.25
N ASN A 330 -5.81 -3.51 7.24
CA ASN A 330 -6.74 -4.62 7.21
C ASN A 330 -5.94 -5.90 7.48
N LEU A 331 -6.04 -6.42 8.71
CA LEU A 331 -5.24 -7.56 9.16
C LEU A 331 -6.05 -8.85 9.10
N GLY A 332 -5.50 -9.85 8.40
CA GLY A 332 -5.93 -11.24 8.47
C GLY A 332 -4.91 -12.10 9.22
N ILE A 333 -5.38 -13.10 9.95
CA ILE A 333 -4.55 -14.07 10.67
C ILE A 333 -4.87 -15.46 10.14
N ILE A 334 -3.84 -16.17 9.69
CA ILE A 334 -3.93 -17.54 9.19
C ILE A 334 -3.39 -18.44 10.29
N VAL A 335 -4.28 -19.26 10.87
CA VAL A 335 -3.94 -20.24 11.90
C VAL A 335 -4.06 -21.62 11.27
N LEU A 336 -2.92 -22.26 11.03
CA LEU A 336 -2.90 -23.60 10.45
C LEU A 336 -3.26 -24.64 11.54
N PRO A 337 -4.14 -25.61 11.24
CA PRO A 337 -4.53 -26.65 12.19
C PRO A 337 -3.35 -27.56 12.54
N GLU A 338 -3.49 -28.29 13.65
CA GLU A 338 -2.52 -29.26 14.15
C GLU A 338 -1.12 -28.69 14.48
N ASN A 339 -1.05 -27.39 14.73
CA ASN A 339 0.18 -26.67 15.05
C ASN A 339 1.25 -26.75 13.96
N LEU A 340 0.84 -26.95 12.70
CA LEU A 340 1.75 -27.07 11.58
C LEU A 340 2.34 -25.71 11.17
N ASP A 341 3.56 -25.73 10.65
CA ASP A 341 4.11 -24.61 9.88
C ASP A 341 3.57 -24.64 8.43
N PRO A 342 3.77 -23.57 7.63
CA PRO A 342 3.31 -23.54 6.24
C PRO A 342 3.90 -24.65 5.36
N ASP A 343 5.16 -25.06 5.58
CA ASP A 343 5.83 -26.12 4.83
C ASP A 343 5.20 -27.49 5.14
N GLU A 344 5.00 -27.80 6.42
CA GLU A 344 4.36 -29.01 6.91
C GLU A 344 2.88 -29.09 6.50
N TYR A 345 2.15 -27.97 6.55
CA TYR A 345 0.76 -27.92 6.13
C TYR A 345 0.62 -28.21 4.63
N VAL A 346 1.42 -27.54 3.78
CA VAL A 346 1.41 -27.77 2.32
C VAL A 346 1.74 -29.23 1.99
N LYS A 347 2.68 -29.86 2.70
CA LYS A 347 3.01 -31.29 2.52
C LYS A 347 1.85 -32.21 2.88
N LYS A 348 1.16 -31.92 3.97
CA LYS A 348 0.09 -32.79 4.48
C LYS A 348 -1.22 -32.61 3.72
N TYR A 349 -1.55 -31.38 3.37
CA TYR A 349 -2.87 -30.99 2.89
C TYR A 349 -2.91 -30.54 1.43
N GLY A 350 -1.75 -30.23 0.84
CA GLY A 350 -1.62 -29.78 -0.54
C GLY A 350 -1.77 -28.28 -0.70
N VAL A 351 -1.35 -27.79 -1.88
CA VAL A 351 -1.28 -26.37 -2.24
C VAL A 351 -2.67 -25.72 -2.24
N GLU A 352 -3.67 -26.38 -2.82
CA GLU A 352 -5.03 -25.82 -2.94
C GLU A 352 -5.67 -25.55 -1.58
N LYS A 353 -5.47 -26.45 -0.60
CA LYS A 353 -5.94 -26.25 0.76
C LYS A 353 -5.23 -25.08 1.42
N TYR A 354 -3.92 -24.98 1.24
CA TYR A 354 -3.17 -23.86 1.80
C TYR A 354 -3.65 -22.52 1.24
N GLN A 355 -3.85 -22.41 -0.07
CA GLN A 355 -4.42 -21.22 -0.69
C GLN A 355 -5.82 -20.88 -0.16
N ALA A 356 -6.63 -21.90 0.15
CA ALA A 356 -7.93 -21.70 0.79
C ALA A 356 -7.81 -21.16 2.22
N GLU A 357 -6.83 -21.60 3.02
CA GLU A 357 -6.54 -21.02 4.34
C GLU A 357 -6.10 -19.55 4.22
N VAL A 358 -5.29 -19.21 3.22
CA VAL A 358 -4.89 -17.82 2.95
C VAL A 358 -6.11 -16.96 2.60
N ALA A 359 -7.00 -17.45 1.73
CA ALA A 359 -8.22 -16.75 1.35
C ALA A 359 -9.24 -16.64 2.50
N GLY A 360 -9.24 -17.62 3.41
CA GLY A 360 -10.12 -17.71 4.57
C GLY A 360 -9.56 -17.11 5.86
N ALA A 361 -8.51 -16.28 5.77
CA ALA A 361 -7.84 -15.70 6.94
C ALA A 361 -8.83 -15.04 7.92
N LEU A 362 -8.66 -15.32 9.21
CA LEU A 362 -9.48 -14.77 10.28
C LEU A 362 -9.23 -13.27 10.42
N SER A 363 -10.27 -12.50 10.75
CA SER A 363 -10.03 -11.12 11.17
C SER A 363 -9.18 -11.09 12.44
N SER A 364 -8.43 -10.00 12.64
CA SER A 364 -7.65 -9.80 13.87
C SER A 364 -8.48 -9.93 15.16
N MET A 365 -9.73 -9.47 15.15
CA MET A 365 -10.62 -9.58 16.31
C MET A 365 -11.16 -10.99 16.50
N ASP A 366 -11.50 -11.71 15.43
CA ASP A 366 -11.90 -13.12 15.54
C ASP A 366 -10.80 -13.96 16.15
N PHE A 367 -9.58 -13.82 15.62
CA PHE A 367 -8.40 -14.50 16.16
C PHE A 367 -8.20 -14.22 17.66
N LEU A 368 -8.27 -12.95 18.07
CA LEU A 368 -8.09 -12.59 19.48
C LEU A 368 -9.23 -13.10 20.38
N LEU A 369 -10.47 -13.11 19.91
CA LEU A 369 -11.63 -13.62 20.65
C LEU A 369 -11.58 -15.15 20.81
N GLU A 370 -11.15 -15.88 19.79
CA GLU A 370 -10.95 -17.33 19.84
C GLU A 370 -9.81 -17.68 20.81
N ARG A 371 -8.70 -16.94 20.73
CA ARG A 371 -7.57 -17.08 21.67
C ARG A 371 -7.97 -16.81 23.10
N LEU A 372 -8.78 -15.78 23.32
CA LEU A 372 -9.31 -15.47 24.63
C LEU A 372 -10.24 -16.59 25.13
N ALA A 373 -11.09 -17.15 24.27
CA ALA A 373 -12.01 -18.23 24.64
C ALA A 373 -11.26 -19.47 25.16
N ASN A 374 -10.13 -19.82 24.53
CA ASN A 374 -9.29 -20.95 24.94
C ASN A 374 -8.63 -20.79 26.33
N GLN A 375 -8.69 -19.61 26.94
CA GLN A 375 -8.18 -19.36 28.29
C GLN A 375 -9.22 -19.60 29.39
N TYR A 376 -10.48 -19.88 29.04
CA TYR A 376 -11.59 -20.05 29.98
C TYR A 376 -12.31 -21.37 29.74
N ASN A 377 -12.78 -22.01 30.81
CA ASN A 377 -13.75 -23.07 30.72
C ASN A 377 -15.16 -22.48 30.55
N LEU A 378 -15.65 -22.43 29.31
CA LEU A 378 -16.96 -21.86 28.99
C LEU A 378 -18.17 -22.66 29.54
N HIS A 379 -17.94 -23.86 30.09
CA HIS A 379 -18.97 -24.63 30.80
C HIS A 379 -19.10 -24.23 32.27
N ASN A 380 -18.16 -23.44 32.80
CA ASN A 380 -18.22 -22.89 34.14
C ASN A 380 -18.75 -21.46 34.07
N ASP A 381 -19.88 -21.17 34.73
CA ASP A 381 -20.54 -19.86 34.66
C ASP A 381 -19.64 -18.69 35.11
N ARG A 382 -18.79 -18.90 36.12
CA ARG A 382 -17.87 -17.86 36.61
C ARG A 382 -16.80 -17.54 35.57
N GLU A 383 -16.20 -18.56 34.96
CA GLU A 383 -15.20 -18.37 33.92
C GLU A 383 -15.81 -17.85 32.61
N LYS A 384 -17.02 -18.31 32.26
CA LYS A 384 -17.80 -17.79 31.13
C LYS A 384 -18.09 -16.29 31.29
N LEU A 385 -18.47 -15.84 32.50
CA LEU A 385 -18.63 -14.41 32.79
C LEU A 385 -17.30 -13.64 32.68
N GLY A 386 -16.19 -14.26 33.08
CA GLY A 386 -14.83 -13.73 32.87
C GLY A 386 -14.51 -13.51 31.40
N TYR A 387 -14.73 -14.54 30.57
CA TYR A 387 -14.59 -14.47 29.12
C TYR A 387 -15.45 -13.35 28.51
N ILE A 388 -16.75 -13.32 28.81
CA ILE A 388 -17.68 -12.29 28.30
C ILE A 388 -17.16 -10.88 28.63
N THR A 389 -16.75 -10.66 29.88
CA THR A 389 -16.26 -9.35 30.33
C THR A 389 -15.01 -8.93 29.57
N ALA A 390 -14.04 -9.83 29.43
CA ALA A 390 -12.80 -9.58 28.70
C ALA A 390 -13.04 -9.38 27.19
N SER A 391 -13.96 -10.14 26.58
CA SER A 391 -14.35 -9.96 25.18
C SER A 391 -15.01 -8.61 24.95
N VAL A 392 -15.94 -8.20 25.81
CA VAL A 392 -16.57 -6.87 25.71
C VAL A 392 -15.55 -5.75 25.87
N GLN A 393 -14.57 -5.90 26.77
CA GLN A 393 -13.48 -4.94 26.92
C GLN A 393 -12.63 -4.81 25.64
N MET A 394 -12.33 -5.93 24.98
CA MET A 394 -11.60 -5.94 23.71
C MET A 394 -12.42 -5.27 22.59
N ILE A 395 -13.70 -5.62 22.46
CA ILE A 395 -14.62 -5.03 21.47
C ILE A 395 -14.80 -3.52 21.72
N ALA A 396 -14.84 -3.07 22.98
CA ALA A 396 -14.92 -1.65 23.34
C ALA A 396 -13.68 -0.83 22.91
N GLY A 397 -12.57 -1.49 22.60
CA GLY A 397 -11.37 -0.87 22.03
C GLY A 397 -11.47 -0.55 20.54
N LEU A 398 -12.48 -1.08 19.82
CA LEU A 398 -12.66 -0.82 18.40
C LEU A 398 -13.06 0.64 18.13
N ASN A 399 -12.47 1.23 17.09
CA ASN A 399 -12.81 2.57 16.64
C ASN A 399 -14.11 2.60 15.82
N ASP A 400 -14.38 1.55 15.03
CA ASP A 400 -15.56 1.42 14.18
C ASP A 400 -16.79 0.93 15.00
N PRO A 401 -17.85 1.75 15.14
CA PRO A 401 -19.07 1.37 15.83
C PRO A 401 -19.81 0.20 15.19
N VAL A 402 -19.77 0.05 13.87
CA VAL A 402 -20.46 -1.01 13.12
C VAL A 402 -19.77 -2.34 13.36
N ALA A 403 -18.43 -2.37 13.25
CA ALA A 403 -17.65 -3.55 13.61
C ALA A 403 -17.89 -3.95 15.07
N ALA A 404 -17.89 -3.00 16.00
CA ALA A 404 -18.17 -3.29 17.41
C ALA A 404 -19.55 -3.93 17.61
N ASP A 405 -20.58 -3.42 16.94
CA ASP A 405 -21.94 -3.95 17.02
C ASP A 405 -22.05 -5.37 16.43
N LEU A 406 -21.35 -5.64 15.32
CA LEU A 406 -21.23 -6.97 14.72
C LEU A 406 -20.60 -7.99 15.68
N TYR A 407 -19.47 -7.65 16.31
CA TYR A 407 -18.80 -8.55 17.26
C TYR A 407 -19.60 -8.74 18.55
N LEU A 408 -20.35 -7.72 19.01
CA LEU A 408 -21.29 -7.89 20.12
C LEU A 408 -22.41 -8.89 19.78
N ASP A 409 -22.94 -8.84 18.56
CA ASP A 409 -23.94 -9.80 18.10
C ASP A 409 -23.37 -11.23 18.02
N LYS A 410 -22.15 -11.37 17.48
CA LYS A 410 -21.43 -12.65 17.43
C LYS A 410 -21.20 -13.22 18.84
N LEU A 411 -20.74 -12.39 19.78
CA LEU A 411 -20.52 -12.78 21.17
C LEU A 411 -21.84 -13.18 21.87
N ALA A 412 -22.93 -12.45 21.63
CA ALA A 412 -24.26 -12.80 22.15
C ALA A 412 -24.68 -14.21 21.71
N ARG A 413 -24.55 -14.51 20.41
CA ARG A 413 -24.88 -15.83 19.84
C ARG A 413 -24.01 -16.95 20.42
N GLN A 414 -22.70 -16.72 20.55
CA GLN A 414 -21.76 -17.73 21.06
C GLN A 414 -21.97 -18.03 22.55
N THR A 415 -22.34 -17.02 23.34
CA THR A 415 -22.44 -17.15 24.80
C THR A 415 -23.86 -17.40 25.29
N GLY A 416 -24.87 -17.16 24.46
CA GLY A 416 -26.29 -17.27 24.80
C GLY A 416 -26.80 -16.11 25.67
N VAL A 417 -26.02 -15.04 25.83
CA VAL A 417 -26.41 -13.83 26.58
C VAL A 417 -27.13 -12.86 25.66
N THR A 418 -28.12 -12.15 26.19
CA THR A 418 -28.87 -11.15 25.42
C THR A 418 -27.97 -9.98 25.00
N ARG A 419 -28.22 -9.46 23.81
CA ARG A 419 -27.44 -8.36 23.24
C ARG A 419 -27.60 -7.08 24.06
N GLU A 420 -28.76 -6.85 24.65
CA GLU A 420 -29.05 -5.72 25.52
C GLU A 420 -28.14 -5.73 26.75
N SER A 421 -27.95 -6.89 27.39
CA SER A 421 -27.06 -7.03 28.54
C SER A 421 -25.60 -6.76 28.17
N LEU A 422 -25.14 -7.21 27.01
CA LEU A 422 -23.79 -6.92 26.52
C LEU A 422 -23.60 -5.43 26.20
N LYS A 423 -24.61 -4.76 25.63
CA LYS A 423 -24.57 -3.32 25.32
C LYS A 423 -24.37 -2.46 26.58
N VAL A 424 -24.99 -2.81 27.71
CA VAL A 424 -24.80 -2.08 28.97
C VAL A 424 -23.34 -2.15 29.44
N THR A 425 -22.75 -3.34 29.41
CA THR A 425 -21.34 -3.55 29.77
C THR A 425 -20.40 -2.85 28.78
N PHE A 426 -20.69 -2.91 27.48
CA PHE A 426 -19.92 -2.24 26.44
C PHE A 426 -19.85 -0.71 26.64
N VAL A 427 -21.00 -0.06 26.87
CA VAL A 427 -21.04 1.39 27.12
C VAL A 427 -20.23 1.77 28.37
N ARG A 428 -20.29 0.94 29.41
CA ARG A 428 -19.51 1.14 30.64
C ARG A 428 -18.01 1.07 30.36
N GLU A 429 -17.54 0.05 29.64
CA GLU A 429 -16.13 -0.12 29.31
C GLU A 429 -15.61 0.98 28.37
N ARG A 430 -16.41 1.37 27.36
CA ARG A 430 -16.05 2.47 26.45
C ARG A 430 -15.85 3.80 27.18
N ARG A 431 -16.70 4.11 28.17
CA ARG A 431 -16.55 5.29 29.05
C ARG A 431 -15.29 5.22 29.90
N LYS A 432 -14.92 4.05 30.43
CA LYS A 432 -13.67 3.87 31.19
C LYS A 432 -12.45 4.14 30.31
N LEU A 433 -12.42 3.59 29.10
CA LEU A 433 -11.33 3.80 28.13
C LEU A 433 -11.18 5.28 27.73
N GLN A 434 -12.29 5.99 27.51
CA GLN A 434 -12.27 7.42 27.21
C GLN A 434 -11.71 8.25 28.39
N ARG A 435 -12.10 7.93 29.63
CA ARG A 435 -11.57 8.61 30.83
C ARG A 435 -10.06 8.40 30.99
N ALA A 436 -9.58 7.19 30.73
CA ALA A 436 -8.15 6.88 30.79
C ALA A 436 -7.33 7.66 29.74
N LYS A 437 -7.84 7.76 28.49
CA LYS A 437 -7.22 8.56 27.43
C LYS A 437 -7.14 10.05 27.78
N ASN A 438 -8.22 10.61 28.33
CA ASN A 438 -8.27 12.03 28.73
C ASN A 438 -7.32 12.33 29.90
N HIS A 439 -7.14 11.40 30.85
CA HIS A 439 -6.19 11.55 31.95
C HIS A 439 -4.72 11.51 31.48
N GLN A 440 -4.39 10.69 30.47
CA GLN A 440 -3.04 10.64 29.91
C GLN A 440 -2.69 11.91 29.11
N GLN A 441 -3.64 12.45 28.34
CA GLN A 441 -3.43 13.72 27.61
C GLN A 441 -3.27 14.92 28.55
N ALA A 442 -3.94 14.93 29.70
CA ALA A 442 -3.82 15.99 30.70
C ALA A 442 -2.45 16.04 31.40
N TYR A 443 -1.68 14.95 31.38
CA TYR A 443 -0.35 14.86 32.01
C TYR A 443 0.82 15.14 31.04
N GLN A 444 0.59 15.21 29.73
CA GLN A 444 1.62 15.41 28.70
C GLN A 444 1.59 16.79 28.00
N ALA A 445 0.65 17.66 28.34
CA ALA A 445 0.60 19.01 27.76
C ALA A 445 1.57 19.98 28.49
N PRO A 446 2.50 20.68 27.81
CA PRO A 446 3.15 21.86 28.35
C PRO A 446 2.10 22.93 28.61
N LYS A 447 2.16 23.59 29.78
CA LYS A 447 1.33 24.77 30.08
C LYS A 447 1.73 25.94 29.17
N SER A 448 1.04 26.13 28.05
CA SER A 448 1.01 27.41 27.33
C SER A 448 -0.39 28.02 27.44
N LEU A 449 -0.42 29.34 27.69
CA LEU A 449 -1.63 30.16 27.85
C LEU A 449 -2.39 30.28 26.52
N PRO A 450 -3.73 30.48 26.54
CA PRO A 450 -4.55 30.44 25.35
C PRO A 450 -4.37 31.70 24.50
N ILE A 451 -4.10 31.51 23.21
CA ILE A 451 -4.36 32.50 22.16
C ILE A 451 -5.51 31.93 21.33
N ASP A 452 -6.60 32.70 21.23
CA ASP A 452 -7.75 32.40 20.39
C ASP A 452 -7.34 32.32 18.92
N GLN A 453 -7.55 31.16 18.29
CA GLN A 453 -7.70 31.04 16.85
C GLN A 453 -8.83 30.07 16.50
N PRO A 454 -9.60 30.30 15.42
CA PRO A 454 -10.80 29.54 15.09
C PRO A 454 -10.45 28.14 14.55
N SER A 455 -11.24 27.15 14.95
CA SER A 455 -11.12 25.74 14.56
C SER A 455 -11.53 25.49 13.10
N GLU A 456 -10.66 24.82 12.34
CA GLU A 456 -10.96 24.21 11.04
C GLU A 456 -11.86 22.95 11.19
N PRO A 457 -12.72 22.63 10.20
CA PRO A 457 -13.54 21.42 10.21
C PRO A 457 -12.73 20.17 9.83
N LYS A 458 -13.07 19.03 10.44
CA LYS A 458 -12.48 17.71 10.19
C LYS A 458 -13.03 17.10 8.90
N GLU A 459 -12.13 16.56 8.08
CA GLU A 459 -12.44 15.76 6.89
C GLU A 459 -13.19 14.47 7.24
N GLU A 460 -14.32 14.27 6.58
CA GLU A 460 -15.12 13.04 6.57
C GLU A 460 -14.58 12.05 5.52
N GLN A 461 -14.66 10.76 5.88
CA GLN A 461 -14.12 9.63 5.12
C GLN A 461 -14.88 9.43 3.81
N ALA A 462 -14.14 9.37 2.69
CA ALA A 462 -14.67 9.08 1.36
C ALA A 462 -15.20 7.64 1.27
N GLY A 463 -16.52 7.51 1.31
CA GLY A 463 -17.26 6.34 0.83
C GLY A 463 -17.31 6.32 -0.71
N THR A 464 -17.34 5.12 -1.26
CA THR A 464 -17.52 4.82 -2.68
C THR A 464 -18.88 5.31 -3.17
N ASP A 465 -18.93 6.48 -3.79
CA ASP A 465 -20.10 6.95 -4.54
C ASP A 465 -19.78 6.99 -6.04
N LEU A 466 -20.62 6.32 -6.83
CA LEU A 466 -20.77 6.57 -8.25
C LEU A 466 -21.05 8.07 -8.43
N GLU A 467 -20.05 8.82 -8.91
CA GLU A 467 -20.12 10.28 -9.04
C GLU A 467 -21.39 10.73 -9.77
N ILE A 468 -22.28 11.42 -9.06
CA ILE A 468 -23.34 12.22 -9.68
C ILE A 468 -22.63 13.36 -10.41
N ARG A 469 -22.31 13.16 -11.69
CA ARG A 469 -21.72 14.19 -12.54
C ARG A 469 -22.63 15.42 -12.61
N ASN A 470 -22.04 16.60 -12.46
CA ASN A 470 -22.73 17.87 -12.69
C ASN A 470 -22.18 18.51 -13.98
N PRO A 471 -22.90 18.39 -15.12
CA PRO A 471 -22.42 18.90 -16.40
C PRO A 471 -22.11 20.40 -16.40
N ALA A 472 -22.75 21.18 -15.53
CA ALA A 472 -22.47 22.62 -15.39
C ALA A 472 -21.08 22.86 -14.78
N LEU A 473 -20.67 22.04 -13.79
CA LEU A 473 -19.33 22.14 -13.20
C LEU A 473 -18.25 21.71 -14.20
N ASP A 474 -18.49 20.63 -14.95
CA ASP A 474 -17.56 20.16 -15.98
C ASP A 474 -17.36 21.24 -17.07
N ARG A 475 -18.46 21.87 -17.52
CA ARG A 475 -18.41 22.94 -18.53
C ARG A 475 -17.66 24.17 -18.03
N LEU A 476 -17.93 24.61 -16.80
CA LEU A 476 -17.26 25.78 -16.22
C LEU A 476 -15.77 25.52 -15.99
N LEU A 477 -15.41 24.33 -15.50
CA LEU A 477 -14.00 23.95 -15.33
C LEU A 477 -13.28 23.86 -16.67
N TYR A 478 -13.93 23.29 -17.70
CA TYR A 478 -13.39 23.26 -19.05
C TYR A 478 -13.07 24.66 -19.57
N LEU A 479 -14.03 25.59 -19.50
CA LEU A 479 -13.81 26.97 -19.94
C LEU A 479 -12.76 27.69 -19.09
N PHE A 480 -12.71 27.43 -17.78
CA PHE A 480 -11.71 27.99 -16.88
C PHE A 480 -10.28 27.57 -17.27
N ILE A 481 -10.11 26.32 -17.73
CA ILE A 481 -8.81 25.77 -18.13
C ILE A 481 -8.43 26.23 -19.55
N HIS A 482 -9.36 26.17 -20.51
CA HIS A 482 -9.08 26.37 -21.94
C HIS A 482 -9.24 27.81 -22.46
N SER A 483 -9.78 28.74 -21.65
CA SER A 483 -9.98 30.13 -22.07
C SER A 483 -9.61 31.12 -20.97
N ASP A 484 -8.58 31.92 -21.23
CA ASP A 484 -8.14 32.99 -20.34
C ASP A 484 -9.25 34.02 -20.13
N GLU A 485 -9.97 34.36 -21.21
CA GLU A 485 -11.09 35.31 -21.20
C GLU A 485 -12.26 34.81 -20.34
N ALA A 486 -12.59 33.51 -20.41
CA ALA A 486 -13.63 32.91 -19.56
C ALA A 486 -13.19 32.85 -18.10
N ARG A 487 -11.93 32.47 -17.86
CA ARG A 487 -11.34 32.41 -16.53
C ARG A 487 -11.34 33.77 -15.85
N ASP A 488 -10.85 34.81 -16.53
CA ASP A 488 -10.82 36.18 -16.02
C ASP A 488 -12.23 36.70 -15.75
N TYR A 489 -13.19 36.36 -16.61
CA TYR A 489 -14.59 36.70 -16.36
C TYR A 489 -15.12 36.03 -15.09
N LEU A 490 -14.92 34.72 -14.91
CA LEU A 490 -15.36 33.98 -13.70
C LEU A 490 -14.69 34.53 -12.42
N LEU A 491 -13.39 34.85 -12.48
CA LEU A 491 -12.68 35.48 -11.37
C LEU A 491 -13.21 36.88 -11.07
N SER A 492 -13.56 37.67 -12.09
CA SER A 492 -14.16 39.01 -11.92
C SER A 492 -15.53 38.97 -11.22
N GLN A 493 -16.28 37.88 -11.41
CA GLN A 493 -17.55 37.62 -10.74
C GLN A 493 -17.37 37.03 -9.32
N GLN A 494 -16.12 36.88 -8.84
CA GLN A 494 -15.78 36.21 -7.58
C GLN A 494 -16.36 34.80 -7.49
N PHE A 495 -16.48 34.11 -8.63
CA PHE A 495 -17.02 32.76 -8.66
C PHE A 495 -16.06 31.79 -7.99
N LEU A 496 -16.62 30.94 -7.12
CA LEU A 496 -15.94 29.81 -6.51
C LEU A 496 -16.71 28.55 -6.84
N PHE A 497 -15.99 27.51 -7.28
CA PHE A 497 -16.61 26.21 -7.51
C PHE A 497 -17.21 25.68 -6.20
N PRO A 498 -18.49 25.29 -6.19
CA PRO A 498 -19.17 24.83 -4.98
C PRO A 498 -18.72 23.44 -4.52
N ASP A 499 -18.23 22.60 -5.44
CA ASP A 499 -17.60 21.31 -5.12
C ASP A 499 -16.12 21.54 -4.81
N GLU A 500 -15.68 21.04 -3.65
CA GLU A 500 -14.32 21.22 -3.14
C GLU A 500 -13.24 20.68 -4.10
N ARG A 501 -13.54 19.59 -4.82
CA ARG A 501 -12.60 18.97 -5.79
C ARG A 501 -12.41 19.87 -6.99
N TYR A 502 -13.50 20.46 -7.52
CA TYR A 502 -13.44 21.42 -8.62
C TYR A 502 -12.76 22.72 -8.19
N ALA A 503 -13.00 23.18 -6.95
CA ALA A 503 -12.33 24.35 -6.40
C ALA A 503 -10.81 24.13 -6.28
N LYS A 504 -10.37 22.97 -5.75
CA LYS A 504 -8.97 22.58 -5.70
C LYS A 504 -8.34 22.50 -7.09
N LEU A 505 -9.04 21.93 -8.07
CA LEU A 505 -8.57 21.87 -9.47
C LEU A 505 -8.38 23.26 -10.07
N ALA A 506 -9.32 24.19 -9.85
CA ALA A 506 -9.19 25.56 -10.32
C ALA A 506 -8.00 26.29 -9.65
N GLU A 507 -7.80 26.09 -8.35
CA GLU A 507 -6.65 26.63 -7.62
C GLU A 507 -5.31 26.05 -8.14
N PHE A 508 -5.25 24.74 -8.35
CA PHE A 508 -4.07 24.10 -8.92
C PHE A 508 -3.78 24.59 -10.33
N TRP A 509 -4.82 24.79 -11.15
CA TRP A 509 -4.65 25.33 -12.50
C TRP A 509 -4.06 26.75 -12.47
N LEU A 510 -4.57 27.63 -11.60
CA LEU A 510 -4.01 28.98 -11.45
C LEU A 510 -2.55 28.96 -11.03
N LYS A 511 -2.18 28.09 -10.08
CA LYS A 511 -0.78 27.91 -9.65
C LYS A 511 0.07 27.38 -10.80
N TYR A 512 -0.40 26.36 -11.50
CA TYR A 512 0.31 25.74 -12.62
C TYR A 512 0.54 26.75 -13.75
N HIS A 513 -0.49 27.52 -14.12
CA HIS A 513 -0.42 28.56 -15.15
C HIS A 513 0.51 29.74 -14.76
N GLN A 514 0.67 30.03 -13.47
CA GLN A 514 1.61 31.07 -13.02
C GLN A 514 3.07 30.62 -13.08
N THR A 515 3.33 29.32 -12.91
CA THR A 515 4.70 28.78 -12.87
C THR A 515 5.16 28.19 -14.21
N HIS A 516 4.26 28.00 -15.17
CA HIS A 516 4.53 27.38 -16.48
C HIS A 516 4.11 28.28 -17.64
N GLU A 517 5.09 28.75 -18.39
CA GLU A 517 4.85 29.47 -19.65
C GLU A 517 4.37 28.47 -20.72
N GLY A 518 3.16 28.67 -21.26
CA GLY A 518 2.54 27.73 -22.21
C GLY A 518 1.91 26.49 -21.56
N ALA A 519 1.27 26.64 -20.40
CA ALA A 519 0.65 25.56 -19.64
C ALA A 519 -0.31 24.68 -20.47
N GLU A 520 -0.02 23.37 -20.56
CA GLU A 520 -0.85 22.38 -21.24
C GLU A 520 -1.58 21.47 -20.24
N VAL A 521 -2.77 21.00 -20.62
CA VAL A 521 -3.60 20.11 -19.77
C VAL A 521 -2.94 18.74 -19.57
N THR A 522 -2.17 18.27 -20.55
CA THR A 522 -1.39 17.01 -20.52
C THR A 522 -0.34 17.01 -19.41
N GLY A 523 0.36 18.15 -19.23
CA GLY A 523 1.31 18.36 -18.13
C GLY A 523 0.63 18.63 -16.80
N PHE A 524 -0.49 19.35 -16.79
CA PHE A 524 -1.23 19.65 -15.57
C PHE A 524 -1.68 18.40 -14.80
N ILE A 525 -2.01 17.30 -15.49
CA ILE A 525 -2.36 16.03 -14.83
C ILE A 525 -1.24 15.48 -13.96
N ASP A 526 0.02 15.69 -14.34
CA ASP A 526 1.18 15.22 -13.56
C ASP A 526 1.41 16.09 -12.31
N PHE A 527 0.86 17.31 -12.29
CA PHE A 527 0.99 18.29 -11.20
C PHE A 527 -0.07 18.13 -10.09
N ILE A 528 -1.19 17.46 -10.37
CA ILE A 528 -2.33 17.34 -9.44
C ILE A 528 -2.41 15.97 -8.74
N PRO A 529 -3.02 15.90 -7.53
CA PRO A 529 -3.25 14.64 -6.82
C PRO A 529 -4.02 13.60 -7.64
N GLU A 530 -3.70 12.32 -7.46
CA GLU A 530 -4.25 11.21 -8.24
C GLU A 530 -5.78 11.12 -8.13
N GLU A 531 -6.35 11.40 -6.96
CA GLU A 531 -7.81 11.41 -6.77
C GLU A 531 -8.55 12.47 -7.62
N LEU A 532 -7.86 13.51 -8.10
CA LEU A 532 -8.47 14.60 -8.91
C LEU A 532 -8.24 14.42 -10.41
N GLN A 533 -7.24 13.63 -10.83
CA GLN A 533 -6.90 13.42 -12.25
C GLN A 533 -8.09 12.92 -13.06
N GLY A 534 -8.93 12.06 -12.46
CA GLY A 534 -10.09 11.48 -13.11
C GLY A 534 -11.09 12.51 -13.64
N ILE A 535 -11.27 13.65 -12.96
CA ILE A 535 -12.18 14.73 -13.36
C ILE A 535 -11.67 15.37 -14.66
N ILE A 536 -10.38 15.74 -14.69
CA ILE A 536 -9.75 16.35 -15.87
C ILE A 536 -9.78 15.39 -17.06
N ILE A 537 -9.40 14.13 -16.87
CA ILE A 537 -9.40 13.15 -17.97
C ILE A 537 -10.83 12.95 -18.49
N ASN A 538 -11.82 12.83 -17.61
CA ASN A 538 -13.21 12.67 -18.02
C ASN A 538 -13.71 13.89 -18.81
N MET A 539 -13.39 15.10 -18.34
CA MET A 539 -13.72 16.35 -19.00
C MET A 539 -13.07 16.44 -20.38
N GLU A 540 -11.78 16.09 -20.49
CA GLU A 540 -11.05 16.08 -21.76
C GLU A 540 -11.57 15.02 -22.73
N MET A 541 -12.04 13.87 -22.27
CA MET A 541 -12.59 12.86 -23.19
C MET A 541 -13.99 13.24 -23.70
N ILE A 542 -14.65 14.26 -23.14
CA ILE A 542 -15.90 14.79 -23.67
C ILE A 542 -15.57 15.85 -24.73
N SER A 543 -16.18 15.72 -25.91
CA SER A 543 -16.09 16.74 -26.96
C SER A 543 -16.94 17.96 -26.58
N MET A 544 -16.34 18.93 -25.90
CA MET A 544 -16.97 20.21 -25.57
C MET A 544 -16.62 21.30 -26.62
N PRO A 545 -17.55 22.19 -27.00
CA PRO A 545 -17.27 23.28 -27.92
C PRO A 545 -16.33 24.33 -27.29
N PRO A 546 -15.31 24.83 -27.99
CA PRO A 546 -14.45 25.90 -27.46
C PRO A 546 -15.20 27.24 -27.40
N ASP A 547 -16.15 27.46 -28.31
CA ASP A 547 -16.94 28.69 -28.35
C ASP A 547 -17.89 28.78 -27.15
N TYR A 548 -18.04 29.99 -26.61
CA TYR A 548 -18.98 30.31 -25.54
C TYR A 548 -19.45 31.76 -25.65
N SER A 549 -20.54 32.08 -24.95
CA SER A 549 -20.99 33.47 -24.78
C SER A 549 -20.98 33.87 -23.30
N LYS A 550 -20.83 35.17 -22.99
CA LYS A 550 -20.96 35.64 -21.59
C LYS A 550 -22.31 35.28 -20.96
N ARG A 551 -23.37 35.29 -21.78
CA ARG A 551 -24.71 34.86 -21.35
C ARG A 551 -24.76 33.38 -20.96
N GLU A 552 -24.02 32.52 -21.67
CA GLU A 552 -23.89 31.10 -21.30
C GLU A 552 -23.24 30.95 -19.92
N LEU A 553 -22.15 31.68 -19.65
CA LEU A 553 -21.50 31.66 -18.34
C LEU A 553 -22.47 32.10 -17.23
N ASP A 554 -23.20 33.20 -17.43
CA ASP A 554 -24.22 33.66 -16.49
C ASP A 554 -25.32 32.61 -16.24
N ASP A 555 -25.78 31.94 -17.30
CA ASP A 555 -26.82 30.92 -17.19
C ASP A 555 -26.31 29.67 -16.44
N GLN A 556 -25.04 29.27 -16.62
CA GLN A 556 -24.41 28.18 -15.85
C GLN A 556 -24.26 28.55 -14.37
N LEU A 557 -23.84 29.78 -14.05
CA LEU A 557 -23.72 30.27 -12.68
C LEU A 557 -25.07 30.25 -11.96
N ARG A 558 -26.13 30.76 -12.60
CA ARG A 558 -27.50 30.70 -12.06
C ARG A 558 -27.99 29.28 -11.86
N ALA A 559 -27.65 28.36 -12.76
CA ALA A 559 -28.02 26.96 -12.63
C ALA A 559 -27.40 26.32 -11.37
N LEU A 560 -26.14 26.65 -11.05
CA LEU A 560 -25.46 26.18 -9.84
C LEU A 560 -26.05 26.77 -8.55
N GLU A 561 -26.35 28.07 -8.54
CA GLU A 561 -27.03 28.71 -7.39
C GLU A 561 -28.39 28.06 -7.12
N LYS A 562 -29.17 27.80 -8.18
CA LYS A 562 -30.45 27.12 -8.08
C LYS A 562 -30.32 25.70 -7.56
N SER A 563 -29.30 24.95 -8.02
CA SER A 563 -29.00 23.60 -7.54
C SER A 563 -28.64 23.57 -6.05
N LYS A 564 -27.86 24.55 -5.58
CA LYS A 564 -27.51 24.70 -4.16
C LYS A 564 -28.74 24.97 -3.30
N ILE A 565 -29.64 25.83 -3.77
CA ILE A 565 -30.92 26.10 -3.09
C ILE A 565 -31.77 24.82 -3.04
N ASP A 566 -31.77 24.01 -4.10
CA ASP A 566 -32.52 22.76 -4.15
C ASP A 566 -31.99 21.67 -3.21
N GLN A 567 -30.67 21.55 -3.05
CA GLN A 567 -30.07 20.68 -2.03
C GLN A 567 -30.45 21.12 -0.62
N GLN A 568 -30.28 22.41 -0.30
CA GLN A 568 -30.67 22.96 1.00
C GLN A 568 -32.16 22.77 1.29
N LEU A 569 -33.01 22.89 0.27
CA LEU A 569 -34.44 22.63 0.39
C LEU A 569 -34.71 21.15 0.72
N ASN A 570 -34.05 20.22 0.04
CA ASN A 570 -34.20 18.79 0.29
C ASN A 570 -33.73 18.38 1.69
N ASP A 571 -32.60 18.92 2.16
CA ASP A 571 -32.09 18.66 3.51
C ASP A 571 -33.05 19.17 4.58
N LEU A 572 -33.57 20.40 4.43
CA LEU A 572 -34.56 20.96 5.34
C LEU A 572 -35.87 20.18 5.30
N LEU A 573 -36.30 19.69 4.12
CA LEU A 573 -37.49 18.83 4.00
C LEU A 573 -37.29 17.47 4.69
N ASN A 574 -36.08 16.90 4.65
CA ASN A 574 -35.74 15.68 5.38
C ASN A 574 -35.72 15.92 6.89
N GLN A 575 -35.12 17.03 7.35
CA GLN A 575 -35.14 17.44 8.75
C GLN A 575 -36.57 17.71 9.25
N LEU A 576 -37.44 18.29 8.41
CA LEU A 576 -38.86 18.51 8.73
C LEU A 576 -39.58 17.17 8.96
N LYS A 577 -39.36 16.17 8.09
CA LYS A 577 -39.93 14.82 8.25
C LYS A 577 -39.45 14.15 9.55
N ASP A 578 -38.18 14.32 9.91
CA ASP A 578 -37.63 13.78 11.16
C ASP A 578 -38.14 14.51 12.40
N ALA A 579 -38.35 15.83 12.35
CA ALA A 579 -38.97 16.61 13.41
C ALA A 579 -40.45 16.20 13.62
N GLN A 580 -41.20 15.98 12.54
CA GLN A 580 -42.57 15.46 12.58
C GLN A 580 -42.66 14.07 13.19
N ARG A 581 -41.71 13.17 12.86
CA ARG A 581 -41.61 11.84 13.48
C ARG A 581 -41.34 11.89 14.99
N LYS A 582 -40.59 12.90 15.44
CA LYS A 582 -40.24 13.11 16.85
C LYS A 582 -41.25 13.96 17.63
N GLN A 583 -42.32 14.43 16.98
CA GLN A 583 -43.35 15.33 17.55
C GLN A 583 -42.78 16.62 18.17
N ASP A 584 -41.70 17.15 17.60
CA ASP A 584 -41.10 18.41 18.05
C ASP A 584 -41.71 19.59 17.28
N ASN A 585 -42.81 20.11 17.81
CA ASN A 585 -43.57 21.21 17.21
C ASN A 585 -42.79 22.52 17.12
N SER A 586 -41.77 22.72 17.98
CA SER A 586 -40.95 23.93 17.97
C SER A 586 -39.96 23.92 16.82
N LEU A 587 -39.30 22.77 16.62
CA LEU A 587 -38.35 22.54 15.54
C LEU A 587 -39.04 22.51 14.16
N GLU A 588 -40.26 21.96 14.09
CA GLU A 588 -41.06 21.96 12.86
C GLU A 588 -41.35 23.39 12.36
N LEU A 589 -41.73 24.29 13.26
CA LEU A 589 -42.09 25.67 12.92
C LEU A 589 -40.86 26.48 12.48
N GLU A 590 -39.70 26.24 13.10
CA GLU A 590 -38.42 26.84 12.72
C GLU A 590 -37.94 26.38 11.33
N ILE A 591 -38.00 25.07 11.06
CA ILE A 591 -37.60 24.50 9.76
C ILE A 591 -38.54 24.98 8.65
N ALA A 592 -39.86 25.04 8.90
CA ALA A 592 -40.84 25.54 7.92
C ALA A 592 -40.58 27.00 7.51
N GLN A 593 -40.20 27.87 8.46
CA GLN A 593 -39.81 29.25 8.16
C GLN A 593 -38.55 29.33 7.28
N LYS A 594 -37.54 28.48 7.56
CA LYS A 594 -36.31 28.40 6.74
C LYS A 594 -36.61 27.92 5.31
N VAL A 595 -37.50 26.94 5.13
CA VAL A 595 -37.95 26.46 3.81
C VAL A 595 -38.66 27.56 3.02
N ILE A 596 -39.56 28.34 3.64
CA ILE A 596 -40.26 29.45 2.96
C ILE A 596 -39.27 30.54 2.54
N ALA A 597 -38.31 30.89 3.40
CA ALA A 597 -37.29 31.88 3.10
C ALA A 597 -36.38 31.44 1.93
N LEU A 598 -35.98 30.17 1.87
CA LEU A 598 -35.18 29.62 0.77
C LEU A 598 -35.96 29.54 -0.55
N ARG A 599 -37.25 29.18 -0.52
CA ARG A 599 -38.10 29.21 -1.74
C ARG A 599 -38.23 30.61 -2.33
N ARG A 600 -38.30 31.65 -1.50
CA ARG A 600 -38.33 33.06 -1.95
C ARG A 600 -37.01 33.55 -2.56
N LYS A 601 -35.89 32.84 -2.35
CA LYS A 601 -34.61 33.14 -3.02
C LYS A 601 -34.47 32.42 -4.36
N LYS A 602 -35.28 31.38 -4.61
CA LYS A 602 -35.25 30.56 -5.83
C LYS A 602 -36.06 31.17 -6.99
N PHE A 603 -37.11 31.90 -6.65
CA PHE A 603 -38.03 32.60 -7.55
C PHE A 603 -37.87 34.09 -7.34
#